data_AF-A0A531CRT1-F1
#
_entry.id   AF-A0A531CRT1-F1
#
_cell.length_a   1.000
_cell.length_b   1.000
_cell.length_c   1.000
_cell.angle_alpha   90.00
_cell.angle_beta   90.00
_cell.angle_gamma   90.00
#
_symmetry.space_group_name_H-M   'P 1'
#
loop_
_entity.id
_entity.type
_entity.pdbx_description
1 polymer ?
#
loop_
_entity_poly.entity_id
_entity_poly.type
_entity_poly.pdbx_seq_one_letter_code
_entity_poly.pdbx_strand_id
1 'polypeptide(L)'
;VGIFDQSSFAKYELTGSDALKALDWICANDVNRPVGRLTYTQLLNTRGGIEADLTVSRLGEERFYIVTGTGFRTHDLSWISDHIGPGL
;
A
#
# COMPACT_ATOMS: atom_id res chain seq x y z
N VAL A 1 30.17 -0.41 -1.18
CA VAL A 1 28.79 -0.94 -1.31
C VAL A 1 28.42 -1.58 0.02
N GLY A 2 27.23 -1.30 0.56
CA GLY A 2 26.71 -1.91 1.78
C GLY A 2 25.46 -2.72 1.49
N ILE A 3 25.20 -3.75 2.30
CA ILE A 3 24.02 -4.62 2.18
C ILE A 3 23.26 -4.52 3.51
N PHE A 4 21.94 -4.37 3.42
CA PHE A 4 21.04 -4.29 4.56
C PHE A 4 19.97 -5.37 4.43
N ASP A 5 19.65 -6.03 5.54
CA ASP A 5 18.51 -6.93 5.62
C ASP A 5 17.24 -6.14 5.97
N GLN A 6 16.31 -6.07 5.03
CA GLN A 6 14.97 -5.48 5.21
C GLN A 6 13.86 -6.54 5.10
N SER A 7 14.19 -7.81 5.33
CA SER A 7 13.21 -8.91 5.31
C SER A 7 12.09 -8.72 6.33
N SER A 8 12.35 -7.96 7.39
CA SER A 8 11.38 -7.64 8.45
C SER A 8 10.26 -6.68 8.04
N PHE A 9 10.40 -5.94 6.92
CA PHE A 9 9.33 -5.08 6.43
C PHE A 9 8.08 -5.90 6.12
N ALA A 10 6.93 -5.36 6.45
CA ALA A 10 5.65 -6.00 6.16
C ALA A 10 5.32 -5.83 4.67
N LYS A 11 4.80 -6.89 4.06
CA LYS A 11 4.44 -6.91 2.64
C LYS A 11 3.05 -7.49 2.45
N TYR A 12 2.26 -6.82 1.61
CA TYR A 12 0.93 -7.27 1.22
C TYR A 12 0.84 -7.29 -0.30
N GLU A 13 -0.05 -8.15 -0.80
CA GLU A 13 -0.44 -8.14 -2.19
C GLU A 13 -1.93 -7.85 -2.27
N LEU A 14 -2.30 -6.81 -3.02
CA LEU A 14 -3.70 -6.47 -3.30
C LEU A 14 -3.96 -6.78 -4.77
N THR A 15 -4.96 -7.63 -5.02
CA THR A 15 -5.27 -8.12 -6.37
C THR A 15 -6.75 -8.05 -6.69
N GLY A 16 -7.06 -7.97 -7.98
CA GLY A 16 -8.43 -7.96 -8.50
C GLY A 16 -8.77 -6.69 -9.26
N SER A 17 -9.89 -6.73 -9.98
CA SER A 17 -10.34 -5.67 -10.88
C SER A 17 -10.53 -4.31 -10.21
N ASP A 18 -10.85 -4.29 -8.91
CA ASP A 18 -11.04 -3.06 -8.13
C ASP A 18 -9.81 -2.67 -7.29
N ALA A 19 -8.68 -3.39 -7.39
CA ALA A 19 -7.49 -3.11 -6.57
C ALA A 19 -6.94 -1.69 -6.80
N LEU A 20 -6.88 -1.23 -8.05
CA LEU A 20 -6.45 0.14 -8.37
C LEU A 20 -7.40 1.17 -7.77
N LYS A 21 -8.71 0.93 -7.89
CA LYS A 21 -9.74 1.84 -7.36
C LYS A 21 -9.67 1.93 -5.83
N ALA A 22 -9.44 0.82 -5.17
CA ALA A 22 -9.27 0.79 -3.72
C ALA A 22 -8.00 1.53 -3.27
N LEU A 23 -6.88 1.34 -3.97
CA LEU A 23 -5.63 2.04 -3.65
C LEU A 23 -5.72 3.54 -3.95
N ASP A 24 -6.32 3.93 -5.06
CA ASP A 24 -6.56 5.33 -5.43
C ASP A 24 -7.47 6.04 -4.43
N TRP A 25 -8.39 5.30 -3.78
CA TRP A 25 -9.23 5.80 -2.71
C TRP A 25 -8.48 6.08 -1.40
N ILE A 26 -7.57 5.19 -0.99
CA ILE A 26 -6.92 5.27 0.32
C ILE A 26 -5.54 5.95 0.31
N CYS A 27 -4.87 6.00 -0.84
CA CYS A 27 -3.54 6.58 -0.96
C CYS A 27 -3.62 8.09 -1.18
N ALA A 28 -2.79 8.85 -0.46
CA ALA A 28 -2.70 10.29 -0.64
C ALA A 28 -2.00 10.72 -1.95
N ASN A 29 -1.18 9.84 -2.53
CA ASN A 29 -0.46 10.09 -3.79
C ASN A 29 -1.03 9.23 -4.93
N ASP A 30 -0.79 9.68 -6.17
CA ASP A 30 -1.24 8.99 -7.38
C ASP A 30 -0.45 7.70 -7.62
N VAL A 31 -1.12 6.58 -7.35
CA VAL A 31 -0.67 5.20 -7.57
C VAL A 31 -1.12 4.63 -8.92
N ASN A 32 -1.93 5.35 -9.69
CA ASN A 32 -2.31 4.98 -11.06
C ASN A 32 -1.18 5.30 -12.04
N ARG A 33 -0.04 4.65 -11.81
CA ARG A 33 1.14 4.70 -12.67
C ARG A 33 1.20 3.47 -13.55
N PRO A 34 1.96 3.49 -14.66
CA PRO A 34 2.18 2.29 -15.47
C PRO A 34 2.73 1.12 -14.66
N VAL A 35 2.47 -0.11 -15.12
CA VAL A 35 3.07 -1.34 -14.55
C VAL A 35 4.59 -1.21 -14.49
N GLY A 36 5.18 -1.70 -13.40
CA GLY A 36 6.62 -1.59 -13.11
C GLY A 36 7.02 -0.31 -12.36
N ARG A 37 6.07 0.56 -12.01
CA ARG A 37 6.31 1.75 -11.19
C ARG A 37 6.10 1.46 -9.70
N LEU A 38 6.94 2.12 -8.90
CA LEU A 38 6.82 2.22 -7.45
C LEU A 38 6.48 3.65 -7.07
N THR A 39 5.46 3.81 -6.23
CA THR A 39 5.01 5.10 -5.70
C THR A 39 5.14 5.08 -4.19
N TYR A 40 5.76 6.10 -3.61
CA TYR A 40 5.71 6.37 -2.18
C TYR A 40 4.48 7.20 -1.86
N THR A 41 3.72 6.81 -0.84
CA THR A 41 2.43 7.42 -0.48
C THR A 41 2.13 7.24 1.00
N GLN A 42 1.16 8.02 1.49
CA GLN A 42 0.62 7.94 2.85
C GLN A 42 -0.81 7.41 2.81
N LEU A 43 -1.22 6.84 3.94
CA LEU A 43 -2.61 6.60 4.30
C LEU A 43 -3.00 7.63 5.35
N LEU A 44 -4.15 8.28 5.18
CA LEU A 44 -4.57 9.41 6.02
C LEU A 44 -5.87 9.11 6.75
N ASN A 45 -5.97 9.57 8.00
CA ASN A 45 -7.26 9.60 8.69
C ASN A 45 -8.14 10.76 8.24
N THR A 46 -9.38 10.77 8.73
CA THR A 46 -10.41 11.79 8.42
C THR A 46 -10.05 13.21 8.86
N ARG A 47 -9.01 13.39 9.69
CA ARG A 47 -8.48 14.71 10.09
C ARG A 47 -7.26 15.14 9.28
N GLY A 48 -6.86 14.34 8.28
CA GLY A 48 -5.66 14.58 7.46
C GLY A 48 -4.34 14.20 8.17
N GLY A 49 -4.40 13.49 9.29
CA GLY A 49 -3.22 12.94 9.95
C GLY A 49 -2.72 11.68 9.25
N ILE A 50 -1.41 11.48 9.22
CA ILE A 50 -0.78 10.29 8.63
C ILE A 50 -0.94 9.11 9.58
N GLU A 51 -1.57 8.03 9.09
CA GLU A 51 -1.71 6.75 9.80
C GLU A 51 -0.60 5.78 9.41
N ALA A 52 -0.16 5.82 8.14
CA ALA A 52 0.97 5.04 7.65
C ALA A 52 1.65 5.74 6.47
N ASP A 53 2.94 5.48 6.28
CA ASP A 53 3.67 5.74 5.04
C ASP A 53 4.20 4.44 4.46
N LEU A 54 4.08 4.27 3.14
CA LEU A 54 4.36 3.00 2.49
C LEU A 54 4.74 3.19 1.03
N THR A 55 5.16 2.09 0.41
CA THR A 55 5.35 2.04 -1.04
C THR A 55 4.33 1.11 -1.68
N VAL A 56 3.79 1.53 -2.81
CA VAL A 56 2.91 0.73 -3.68
C VAL A 56 3.65 0.49 -4.99
N SER A 57 3.90 -0.77 -5.31
CA SER A 57 4.45 -1.20 -6.61
C SER A 57 3.34 -1.79 -7.47
N ARG A 58 3.14 -1.27 -8.68
CA ARG A 58 2.20 -1.87 -9.64
C ARG A 58 2.91 -3.01 -10.38
N LEU A 59 2.60 -4.25 -10.04
CA LEU A 59 3.22 -5.45 -10.62
C LEU A 59 2.49 -5.97 -11.85
N GLY A 60 1.23 -5.59 -12.04
CA GLY A 60 0.40 -5.92 -13.18
C GLY A 60 -0.82 -5.01 -13.26
N GLU A 61 -1.73 -5.27 -14.21
CA GLU A 61 -2.93 -4.43 -14.35
C GLU A 61 -3.83 -4.46 -13.12
N GLU A 62 -3.94 -5.62 -12.48
CA GLU A 62 -4.79 -5.86 -11.31
C GLU A 62 -3.97 -6.42 -10.13
N ARG A 63 -2.67 -6.11 -10.06
CA ARG A 63 -1.75 -6.66 -9.05
C ARG A 63 -0.83 -5.59 -8.49
N PHE A 64 -0.92 -5.37 -7.18
CA PHE A 64 -0.16 -4.35 -6.47
C PHE A 64 0.55 -4.96 -5.27
N TYR A 65 1.78 -4.50 -5.03
CA TYR A 65 2.59 -4.94 -3.91
C TYR A 65 2.87 -3.77 -2.98
N ILE A 66 2.43 -3.91 -1.73
CA ILE A 66 2.46 -2.87 -0.72
C ILE A 66 3.53 -3.25 0.29
N VAL A 67 4.45 -2.33 0.57
CA VAL A 67 5.50 -2.54 1.58
C VAL A 67 5.45 -1.43 2.62
N THR A 68 5.33 -1.82 3.88
CA THR A 68 5.28 -0.91 5.04
C THR A 68 6.28 -1.33 6.14
N GLY A 69 6.44 -0.48 7.14
CA GLY A 69 7.38 -0.63 8.24
C GLY A 69 7.14 -1.88 9.10
N THR A 70 8.23 -2.47 9.57
CA THR A 70 8.25 -3.71 10.37
C THR A 70 7.30 -3.71 11.58
N GLY A 71 7.24 -2.59 12.31
CA GLY A 71 6.44 -2.47 13.54
C GLY A 71 4.94 -2.30 13.31
N PHE A 72 4.53 -2.01 12.08
CA PHE A 72 3.17 -1.58 11.76
C PHE A 72 2.36 -2.63 10.98
N ARG A 73 2.88 -3.86 10.86
CA ARG A 73 2.23 -4.93 10.08
C ARG A 73 0.73 -5.08 10.38
N THR A 74 0.39 -5.34 11.63
CA THR A 74 -1.01 -5.61 11.99
C THR A 74 -1.86 -4.33 11.94
N HIS A 75 -1.27 -3.20 12.31
CA HIS A 75 -1.93 -1.89 12.30
C HIS A 75 -2.34 -1.51 10.88
N ASP A 76 -1.39 -1.50 9.95
CA ASP A 76 -1.61 -1.04 8.58
C ASP A 76 -2.50 -2.00 7.81
N LEU A 77 -2.38 -3.31 8.04
CA LEU A 77 -3.29 -4.28 7.44
C LEU A 77 -4.73 -4.05 7.92
N SER A 78 -4.94 -3.85 9.23
CA SER A 78 -6.27 -3.56 9.77
C SER A 78 -6.83 -2.27 9.17
N TRP A 79 -6.01 -1.22 9.14
CA TRP A 79 -6.41 0.07 8.59
C TRP A 79 -6.83 -0.08 7.13
N ILE A 80 -6.01 -0.76 6.30
CA ILE A 80 -6.33 -0.99 4.88
C ILE A 80 -7.65 -1.78 4.76
N SER A 81 -7.79 -2.91 5.46
CA SER A 81 -8.98 -3.75 5.40
C SER A 81 -10.27 -3.05 5.83
N ASP A 82 -10.19 -2.16 6.83
CA ASP A 82 -11.35 -1.40 7.32
C ASP A 82 -11.80 -0.28 6.36
N HIS A 83 -10.93 0.14 5.43
CA HIS A 83 -11.16 1.30 4.55
C HIS A 83 -11.28 0.95 3.06
N ILE A 84 -11.18 -0.32 2.71
CA ILE A 84 -11.46 -0.84 1.36
C ILE A 84 -12.74 -1.66 1.34
N GLY A 85 -13.30 -1.88 0.15
CA GLY A 85 -14.54 -2.64 -0.01
C GLY A 85 -14.40 -4.11 0.44
N PRO A 86 -15.47 -4.74 0.94
CA PRO A 86 -15.42 -6.15 1.35
C PRO A 86 -15.06 -7.05 0.17
N GLY A 87 -14.14 -7.99 0.40
CA GLY A 87 -13.67 -8.93 -0.62
C GLY A 87 -12.46 -8.47 -1.44
N LEU A 88 -11.86 -7.34 -1.05
CA LEU A 88 -10.55 -6.87 -1.52
C LEU A 88 -9.48 -7.09 -0.44
#